data_AF-A0A1H0U9D8-F1
#
_entry.id   AF-A0A1H0U9D8-F1
#
_cell.length_a   1.000
_cell.length_b   1.000
_cell.length_c   1.000
_cell.angle_alpha   90.00
_cell.angle_beta   90.00
_cell.angle_gamma   90.00
#
_symmetry.space_group_name_H-M   'P 1'
#
loop_
_entity.id
_entity.type
_entity.pdbx_description
1 polymer ?
#
loop_
_entity_poly.entity_id
_entity_poly.type
_entity_poly.pdbx_seq_one_letter_code
_entity_poly.pdbx_strand_id
1 'polypeptide(L)'
;MVPTESHIPACRPLWSLLEDAFVDEGSEHLTVHGRWGSIEIADTSPLVREALHRMSLGPVALENISALHENFVRWRAGAGPCLIWRKLKNTLDLLGGCVVPSLGLNDGAGPILSLVAVTRDANFWLPFIRDDEPVTMRWGTGIERLNGDQALACPGLTYQVILHGAPATEIAKSLLDNAGTITEVAETLHVEKTLVADVVAYLAGAGLIVPARC
;
A
#
# COMPACT_ATOMS: atom_id res chain seq x y z
N MET A 1 18.41 8.35 5.49
CA MET A 1 18.98 7.02 5.17
C MET A 1 17.83 6.22 4.57
N VAL A 2 17.85 6.01 3.26
CA VAL A 2 16.81 5.23 2.57
C VAL A 2 17.04 3.76 2.95
N PRO A 3 16.03 3.01 3.43
CA PRO A 3 16.18 1.61 3.76
C PRO A 3 16.70 0.85 2.55
N THR A 4 17.76 0.08 2.74
CA THR A 4 18.51 -0.60 1.67
C THR A 4 17.74 -1.76 1.04
N GLU A 5 16.67 -2.24 1.68
CA GLU A 5 15.83 -3.33 1.20
C GLU A 5 14.35 -2.91 1.25
N SER A 6 13.64 -3.12 0.14
CA SER A 6 12.19 -2.95 0.05
C SER A 6 11.52 -4.30 0.20
N HIS A 7 10.44 -4.35 0.97
CA HIS A 7 9.65 -5.56 1.13
C HIS A 7 8.99 -5.96 -0.20
N ILE A 8 9.00 -7.26 -0.49
CA ILE A 8 8.33 -7.85 -1.66
C ILE A 8 7.10 -8.61 -1.15
N PRO A 9 5.88 -8.12 -1.40
CA PRO A 9 4.67 -8.78 -0.90
C PRO A 9 4.49 -10.20 -1.44
N ALA A 10 4.12 -11.12 -0.55
CA ALA A 10 3.71 -12.47 -0.92
C ALA A 10 2.22 -12.52 -1.33
N CYS A 11 1.40 -11.74 -0.64
CA CYS A 11 0.03 -11.38 -0.98
C CYS A 11 0.00 -10.42 -2.18
N ARG A 12 -1.21 -10.07 -2.61
CA ARG A 12 -1.44 -9.30 -3.84
C ARG A 12 -1.45 -7.81 -3.55
N PRO A 13 -0.43 -7.03 -3.97
CA PRO A 13 -0.51 -5.59 -3.88
C PRO A 13 -1.55 -5.07 -4.88
N LEU A 14 -2.37 -4.13 -4.43
CA LEU A 14 -3.45 -3.52 -5.21
C LEU A 14 -3.29 -2.00 -5.20
N TRP A 15 -3.72 -1.36 -6.27
CA TRP A 15 -3.72 0.09 -6.41
C TRP A 15 -5.06 0.54 -6.94
N SER A 16 -5.62 1.60 -6.36
CA SER A 16 -6.74 2.33 -6.94
C SER A 16 -6.51 3.84 -6.86
N LEU A 17 -7.36 4.61 -7.51
CA LEU A 17 -7.50 6.02 -7.21
C LEU A 17 -8.41 6.21 -5.99
N LEU A 18 -8.25 7.35 -5.32
CA LEU A 18 -9.16 7.79 -4.28
C LEU A 18 -10.58 7.97 -4.89
N GLU A 19 -11.63 7.76 -4.09
CA GLU A 19 -13.03 7.80 -4.58
C GLU A 19 -13.40 9.13 -5.26
N ASP A 20 -12.83 10.23 -4.79
CA ASP A 20 -13.05 11.57 -5.34
C ASP A 20 -12.06 11.95 -6.45
N ALA A 21 -11.21 11.02 -6.89
CA ALA A 21 -10.26 11.22 -7.96
C ALA A 21 -10.78 10.64 -9.29
N PHE A 22 -10.69 11.44 -10.35
CA PHE A 22 -11.05 11.01 -11.71
C PHE A 22 -9.98 11.40 -12.73
N VAL A 23 -9.92 10.63 -13.80
CA VAL A 23 -8.95 10.80 -14.89
C VAL A 23 -9.62 11.57 -16.03
N ASP A 24 -9.03 12.69 -16.42
CA ASP A 24 -9.37 13.41 -17.64
C ASP A 24 -8.33 13.08 -18.71
N GLU A 25 -8.78 12.43 -19.77
CA GLU A 25 -7.97 11.87 -20.84
C GLU A 25 -8.24 12.61 -22.15
N GLY A 26 -7.25 13.40 -22.58
CA GLY A 26 -7.17 13.97 -23.92
C GLY A 26 -6.17 13.20 -24.80
N SER A 27 -6.13 13.53 -26.08
CA SER A 27 -5.19 12.91 -27.03
C SER A 27 -3.72 13.14 -26.64
N GLU A 28 -3.40 14.35 -26.17
CA GLU A 28 -2.03 14.76 -25.80
C GLU A 28 -1.88 15.11 -24.31
N HIS A 29 -2.98 15.05 -23.54
CA HIS A 29 -3.01 15.42 -22.13
C HIS A 29 -3.58 14.28 -21.29
N LEU A 30 -3.03 14.12 -20.09
CA LEU A 30 -3.52 13.18 -19.10
C LEU A 30 -3.49 13.89 -17.75
N THR A 31 -4.66 14.12 -17.16
CA THR A 31 -4.79 14.86 -15.91
C THR A 31 -5.57 14.01 -14.91
N VAL A 32 -5.12 13.98 -13.66
CA VAL A 32 -5.91 13.43 -12.56
C VAL A 32 -6.43 14.58 -11.72
N HIS A 33 -7.74 14.67 -11.61
CA HIS A 33 -8.41 15.61 -10.73
C HIS A 33 -8.74 14.89 -9.43
N GLY A 34 -8.50 15.53 -8.30
CA GLY A 34 -8.90 15.04 -6.98
C GLY A 34 -9.06 16.17 -5.99
N ARG A 35 -9.29 15.83 -4.72
CA ARG A 35 -9.57 16.84 -3.67
C ARG A 35 -8.46 17.86 -3.40
N TRP A 36 -7.22 17.57 -3.79
CA TRP A 36 -6.08 18.48 -3.63
C TRP A 36 -5.75 19.26 -4.90
N GLY A 37 -6.62 19.21 -5.91
CA GLY A 37 -6.46 19.88 -7.19
C GLY A 37 -6.21 18.93 -8.35
N SER A 38 -5.75 19.49 -9.46
CA SER A 38 -5.47 18.76 -10.69
C SER A 38 -3.97 18.51 -10.83
N ILE A 39 -3.60 17.31 -11.28
CA ILE A 39 -2.23 16.86 -11.46
C ILE A 39 -2.06 16.48 -12.92
N GLU A 40 -1.27 17.26 -13.65
CA GLU A 40 -0.91 16.95 -15.03
C GLU A 40 0.18 15.87 -15.05
N ILE A 41 -0.05 14.82 -15.85
CA ILE A 41 0.82 13.66 -15.96
C ILE A 41 1.69 13.79 -17.20
N ALA A 42 3.01 13.86 -16.98
CA ALA A 42 3.98 13.98 -18.07
C ALA A 42 4.11 12.70 -18.92
N ASP A 43 3.91 11.52 -18.33
CA ASP A 43 3.97 10.24 -19.04
C ASP A 43 2.57 9.84 -19.53
N THR A 44 2.28 10.13 -20.80
CA THR A 44 1.02 9.78 -21.46
C THR A 44 1.07 8.44 -22.20
N SER A 45 2.03 7.58 -21.85
CA SER A 45 2.17 6.28 -22.51
C SER A 45 0.93 5.39 -22.32
N PRO A 46 0.67 4.44 -23.25
CA PRO A 46 -0.44 3.50 -23.14
C PRO A 46 -0.46 2.73 -21.82
N LEU A 47 0.73 2.45 -21.26
CA LEU A 47 0.86 1.81 -19.97
C LEU A 47 0.27 2.64 -18.83
N VAL A 48 0.63 3.93 -18.76
CA VAL A 48 0.13 4.82 -17.71
C VAL A 48 -1.37 5.03 -17.86
N ARG A 49 -1.85 5.26 -19.09
CA ARG A 49 -3.29 5.41 -19.37
C ARG A 49 -4.08 4.17 -18.93
N GLU A 50 -3.62 2.98 -19.31
CA GLU A 50 -4.26 1.72 -18.90
C GLU A 50 -4.23 1.51 -17.38
N ALA A 51 -3.11 1.83 -16.72
CA ALA A 51 -3.01 1.74 -15.27
C ALA A 51 -4.01 2.67 -14.57
N LEU A 52 -4.05 3.95 -14.95
CA LEU A 52 -4.97 4.92 -14.36
C LEU A 52 -6.43 4.59 -14.66
N HIS A 53 -6.73 4.12 -15.88
CA HIS A 53 -8.06 3.66 -16.23
C HIS A 53 -8.50 2.52 -15.30
N ARG A 54 -7.70 1.46 -15.14
CA ARG A 54 -8.04 0.36 -14.22
C ARG A 54 -8.15 0.80 -12.76
N MET A 55 -7.25 1.66 -12.30
CA MET A 55 -7.28 2.18 -10.93
C MET A 55 -8.51 3.05 -10.65
N SER A 56 -9.08 3.70 -11.68
CA SER A 56 -10.34 4.46 -11.56
C SER A 56 -11.57 3.55 -11.40
N LEU A 57 -11.48 2.29 -11.83
CA LEU A 57 -12.53 1.28 -11.67
C LEU A 57 -12.48 0.54 -10.33
N GLY A 58 -11.40 0.72 -9.57
CA GLY A 58 -11.21 0.12 -8.25
C GLY A 58 -9.83 -0.50 -8.04
N PRO A 59 -9.63 -1.24 -6.93
CA PRO A 59 -8.36 -1.87 -6.60
C PRO A 59 -7.93 -2.88 -7.67
N VAL A 60 -6.79 -2.62 -8.31
CA VAL A 60 -6.21 -3.47 -9.35
C VAL A 60 -4.79 -3.89 -9.01
N ALA A 61 -4.44 -5.14 -9.29
CA ALA A 61 -3.07 -5.62 -9.32
C ALA A 61 -2.40 -5.15 -10.62
N LEU A 62 -1.50 -4.16 -10.53
CA LEU A 62 -0.87 -3.56 -11.71
C LEU A 62 0.00 -4.56 -12.47
N GLU A 63 0.53 -5.59 -11.81
CA GLU A 63 1.25 -6.70 -12.46
C GLU A 63 0.40 -7.47 -13.49
N ASN A 64 -0.93 -7.33 -13.47
CA ASN A 64 -1.83 -7.91 -14.46
C ASN A 64 -1.92 -7.09 -15.76
N ILE A 65 -1.23 -5.95 -15.84
CA ILE A 65 -1.00 -5.27 -17.11
C ILE A 65 0.10 -6.03 -17.84
N SER A 66 -0.17 -6.49 -19.07
CA SER A 66 0.74 -7.39 -19.80
C SER A 66 2.18 -6.88 -19.92
N ALA A 67 2.35 -5.56 -20.07
CA ALA A 67 3.68 -4.92 -20.14
C ALA A 67 4.47 -4.98 -18.81
N LEU A 68 3.80 -5.23 -17.69
CA LEU A 68 4.41 -5.32 -16.35
C LEU A 68 4.58 -6.76 -15.86
N HIS A 69 3.78 -7.70 -16.36
CA HIS A 69 3.71 -9.06 -15.84
C HIS A 69 5.08 -9.77 -15.80
N GLU A 70 5.77 -9.84 -16.93
CA GLU A 70 7.09 -10.51 -17.00
C GLU A 70 8.14 -9.84 -16.10
N ASN A 71 8.05 -8.52 -15.96
CA ASN A 71 8.94 -7.74 -15.12
C ASN A 71 8.66 -7.99 -13.63
N PHE A 72 7.39 -8.14 -13.25
CA PHE A 72 6.99 -8.45 -11.88
C PHE A 72 7.46 -9.84 -11.46
N VAL A 73 7.33 -10.84 -12.34
CA VAL A 73 7.85 -12.20 -12.08
C VAL A 73 9.36 -12.18 -11.82
N ARG A 74 10.12 -11.43 -12.62
CA ARG A 74 11.58 -11.26 -12.43
C ARG A 74 11.91 -10.51 -11.15
N TRP A 75 11.14 -9.48 -10.79
CA TRP A 75 11.35 -8.75 -9.55
C TRP A 75 11.12 -9.65 -8.33
N ARG A 76 10.05 -10.46 -8.31
CA ARG A 76 9.83 -11.48 -7.26
C ARG A 76 10.94 -12.52 -7.18
N ALA A 77 11.61 -12.79 -8.29
CA ALA A 77 12.79 -13.66 -8.34
C ALA A 77 14.11 -12.94 -7.96
N GLY A 78 14.06 -11.70 -7.49
CA GLY A 78 15.22 -10.94 -6.98
C GLY A 78 15.88 -10.00 -7.99
N ALA A 79 15.36 -9.85 -9.21
CA ALA A 79 16.01 -9.04 -10.25
C ALA A 79 15.85 -7.50 -10.07
N GLY A 80 15.23 -7.05 -8.97
CA GLY A 80 14.91 -5.64 -8.72
C GLY A 80 13.85 -5.07 -9.69
N PRO A 81 13.37 -3.83 -9.45
CA PRO A 81 12.37 -3.20 -10.31
C PRO A 81 12.96 -2.77 -11.65
N CYS A 82 12.30 -3.17 -12.74
CA CYS A 82 12.69 -2.78 -14.10
C CYS A 82 12.44 -1.27 -14.39
N LEU A 83 12.98 -0.76 -15.50
CA LEU A 83 12.78 0.64 -15.90
C LEU A 83 11.32 1.01 -16.11
N ILE A 84 10.51 0.10 -16.69
CA ILE A 84 9.09 0.33 -16.95
C ILE A 84 8.32 0.49 -15.64
N TRP A 85 8.58 -0.39 -14.66
CA TRP A 85 7.99 -0.28 -13.33
C TRP A 85 8.39 1.01 -12.61
N ARG A 86 9.67 1.39 -12.68
CA ARG A 86 10.13 2.67 -12.10
C ARG A 86 9.45 3.88 -12.71
N LYS A 87 9.23 3.89 -14.04
CA LYS A 87 8.48 4.97 -14.70
C LYS A 87 7.05 5.06 -14.19
N LEU A 88 6.34 3.93 -14.14
CA LEU A 88 4.98 3.90 -13.60
C LEU A 88 4.97 4.34 -12.13
N LYS A 89 5.88 3.84 -11.30
CA LYS A 89 6.00 4.23 -9.89
C LYS A 89 6.24 5.73 -9.73
N ASN A 90 7.08 6.35 -10.55
CA ASN A 90 7.29 7.80 -10.53
C ASN A 90 5.99 8.56 -10.86
N THR A 91 5.17 8.06 -11.80
CA THR A 91 3.85 8.64 -12.06
C THR A 91 2.91 8.48 -10.88
N LEU A 92 2.90 7.32 -10.21
CA LEU A 92 2.10 7.11 -9.00
C LEU A 92 2.56 8.01 -7.84
N ASP A 93 3.87 8.24 -7.70
CA ASP A 93 4.43 9.15 -6.69
C ASP A 93 4.12 10.61 -6.98
N LEU A 94 3.97 10.98 -8.26
CA LEU A 94 3.49 12.31 -8.65
C LEU A 94 2.01 12.52 -8.24
N LEU A 95 1.20 11.46 -8.33
CA LEU A 95 -0.19 11.48 -7.91
C LEU A 95 -0.36 11.57 -6.40
N GLY A 96 0.63 11.09 -5.63
CA GLY A 96 0.69 11.19 -4.18
C GLY A 96 -0.61 10.71 -3.53
N GLY A 97 -1.27 11.62 -2.80
CA GLY A 97 -2.49 11.33 -2.05
C GLY A 97 -3.68 10.84 -2.89
N CYS A 98 -3.66 11.00 -4.21
CA CYS A 98 -4.71 10.46 -5.08
C CYS A 98 -4.64 8.94 -5.24
N VAL A 99 -3.55 8.30 -4.81
CA VAL A 99 -3.36 6.85 -4.90
C VAL A 99 -3.73 6.19 -3.58
N VAL A 100 -4.47 5.07 -3.68
CA VAL A 100 -4.80 4.20 -2.55
C VAL A 100 -4.08 2.86 -2.75
N PRO A 101 -2.93 2.64 -2.08
CA PRO A 101 -2.30 1.35 -2.00
C PRO A 101 -3.09 0.43 -1.07
N SER A 102 -3.36 -0.78 -1.52
CA SER A 102 -4.08 -1.79 -0.75
C SER A 102 -3.36 -3.13 -0.82
N LEU A 103 -3.69 -4.00 0.12
CA LEU A 103 -3.21 -5.38 0.16
C LEU A 103 -4.42 -6.30 0.06
N GLY A 104 -4.41 -7.25 -0.86
CA GLY A 104 -5.43 -8.30 -0.98
C GLY A 104 -4.82 -9.68 -0.79
N LEU A 105 -5.66 -10.65 -0.41
CA LEU A 105 -5.27 -12.05 -0.41
C LEU A 105 -5.19 -12.60 -1.84
N ASN A 106 -4.55 -13.76 -1.99
CA ASN A 106 -4.42 -14.47 -3.27
C ASN A 106 -5.67 -15.31 -3.61
N ASP A 107 -6.83 -14.97 -3.06
CA ASP A 107 -8.12 -15.67 -3.20
C ASP A 107 -9.05 -15.03 -4.24
N GLY A 108 -8.65 -13.89 -4.81
CA GLY A 108 -9.47 -13.15 -5.77
C GLY A 108 -10.45 -12.16 -5.13
N ALA A 109 -10.57 -12.13 -3.79
CA ALA A 109 -11.45 -11.22 -3.08
C ALA A 109 -10.92 -9.77 -3.08
N GLY A 110 -11.65 -8.86 -2.42
CA GLY A 110 -11.25 -7.47 -2.23
C GLY A 110 -9.99 -7.31 -1.35
N PRO A 111 -9.56 -6.06 -1.12
CA PRO A 111 -8.45 -5.78 -0.21
C PRO A 111 -8.80 -6.16 1.24
N ILE A 112 -7.81 -6.62 2.01
CA ILE A 112 -7.90 -6.82 3.46
C ILE A 112 -7.53 -5.55 4.23
N LEU A 113 -6.71 -4.68 3.63
CA LEU A 113 -6.44 -3.33 4.13
C LEU A 113 -6.18 -2.36 2.97
N SER A 114 -6.45 -1.07 3.20
CA SER A 114 -6.23 0.02 2.24
C SER A 114 -5.65 1.24 2.94
N LEU A 115 -4.66 1.90 2.32
CA LEU A 115 -4.04 3.13 2.81
C LEU A 115 -4.70 4.32 2.12
N VAL A 116 -5.50 5.07 2.88
CA VAL A 116 -6.19 6.27 2.40
C VAL A 116 -5.38 7.48 2.81
N ALA A 117 -4.91 8.26 1.85
CA ALA A 117 -4.13 9.44 2.13
C ALA A 117 -4.95 10.54 2.81
N VAL A 118 -4.35 11.21 3.79
CA VAL A 118 -4.91 12.40 4.45
C VAL A 118 -4.21 13.69 4.04
N THR A 119 -3.13 13.57 3.25
CA THR A 119 -2.31 14.68 2.75
C THR A 119 -2.03 14.50 1.25
N ARG A 120 -1.74 15.61 0.56
CA ARG A 120 -1.49 15.63 -0.89
C ARG A 120 -0.22 14.88 -1.29
N ASP A 121 0.82 14.99 -0.48
CA ASP A 121 2.17 14.50 -0.74
C ASP A 121 2.43 13.10 -0.17
N ALA A 122 1.36 12.37 0.18
CA ALA A 122 1.43 11.01 0.69
C ALA A 122 2.03 10.08 -0.37
N ASN A 123 3.26 9.63 -0.14
CA ASN A 123 3.98 8.71 -1.01
C ASN A 123 4.18 7.36 -0.32
N PHE A 124 3.81 6.30 -1.02
CA PHE A 124 3.85 4.96 -0.47
C PHE A 124 5.11 4.19 -0.88
N TRP A 125 5.70 3.53 0.10
CA TRP A 125 6.82 2.61 -0.06
C TRP A 125 6.70 1.50 0.99
N LEU A 126 7.29 0.34 0.69
CA LEU A 126 7.20 -0.86 1.50
C LEU A 126 8.52 -1.14 2.22
N PRO A 127 8.66 -0.76 3.51
CA PRO A 127 9.83 -1.13 4.30
C PRO A 127 9.96 -2.62 4.45
N PHE A 128 11.18 -3.12 4.27
CA PHE A 128 11.55 -4.44 4.78
C PHE A 128 11.75 -4.36 6.31
N ILE A 129 11.06 -5.24 7.03
CA ILE A 129 11.19 -5.43 8.48
C ILE A 129 11.58 -6.89 8.68
N ARG A 130 12.62 -7.14 9.49
CA ARG A 130 13.07 -8.51 9.71
C ARG A 130 12.08 -9.27 10.57
N ASP A 131 12.01 -10.58 10.33
CA ASP A 131 11.10 -11.47 11.03
C ASP A 131 11.29 -11.54 12.56
N ASP A 132 12.51 -11.26 13.02
CA ASP A 132 12.97 -11.27 14.40
C ASP A 132 13.08 -9.86 15.01
N GLU A 133 12.77 -8.82 14.24
CA GLU A 133 12.83 -7.43 14.70
C GLU A 133 11.58 -7.09 15.53
N PRO A 134 11.72 -6.69 16.80
CA PRO A 134 10.58 -6.29 17.61
C PRO A 134 9.99 -4.98 17.10
N VAL A 135 8.68 -5.00 16.81
CA VAL A 135 7.92 -3.84 16.33
C VAL A 135 6.71 -3.60 17.21
N THR A 136 6.20 -2.37 17.18
CA THR A 136 4.99 -2.00 17.89
C THR A 136 4.24 -0.91 17.14
N MET A 137 2.95 -0.77 17.44
CA MET A 137 2.17 0.35 16.92
C MET A 137 2.67 1.68 17.49
N ARG A 138 2.74 2.71 16.66
CA ARG A 138 3.12 4.07 17.05
C ARG A 138 2.17 4.57 18.13
N TRP A 139 2.74 5.16 19.17
CA TRP A 139 1.97 5.81 20.23
C TRP A 139 1.05 6.90 19.68
N GLY A 140 -0.19 6.93 20.15
CA GLY A 140 -1.24 7.83 19.64
C GLY A 140 -2.02 7.26 18.45
N THR A 141 -1.70 6.06 17.98
CA THR A 141 -2.55 5.33 17.04
C THR A 141 -3.83 4.88 17.73
N GLY A 142 -4.98 5.22 17.15
CA GLY A 142 -6.29 4.77 17.59
C GLY A 142 -7.00 3.96 16.51
N ILE A 143 -8.01 3.18 16.93
CA ILE A 143 -8.99 2.55 16.03
C ILE A 143 -10.27 3.36 16.08
N GLU A 144 -10.75 3.79 14.92
CA GLU A 144 -12.05 4.42 14.71
C GLU A 144 -12.95 3.49 13.90
N ARG A 145 -14.27 3.57 14.10
CA ARG A 145 -15.23 2.89 13.22
C ARG A 145 -15.60 3.82 12.06
N LEU A 146 -15.44 3.35 10.83
CA LEU A 146 -15.75 4.11 9.63
C LEU A 146 -16.61 3.26 8.69
N ASN A 147 -17.88 3.64 8.49
CA ASN A 147 -18.79 2.99 7.53
C ASN A 147 -18.89 1.45 7.62
N GLY A 148 -18.72 0.89 8.81
CA GLY A 148 -18.72 -0.57 9.05
C GLY A 148 -17.33 -1.20 9.13
N ASP A 149 -16.31 -0.52 8.60
CA ASP A 149 -14.90 -0.90 8.71
C ASP A 149 -14.22 -0.30 9.95
N GLN A 150 -12.99 -0.74 10.21
CA GLN A 150 -12.13 -0.19 11.25
C GLN A 150 -11.00 0.62 10.58
N ALA A 151 -10.74 1.82 11.08
CA ALA A 151 -9.70 2.69 10.58
C ALA A 151 -8.64 2.92 11.64
N LEU A 152 -7.38 2.66 11.31
CA LEU A 152 -6.24 3.05 12.11
C LEU A 152 -5.81 4.46 11.72
N ALA A 153 -5.76 5.36 12.70
CA ALA A 153 -5.32 6.72 12.51
C ALA A 153 -4.34 7.12 13.62
N CYS A 154 -3.30 7.87 13.25
CA CYS A 154 -2.40 8.50 14.19
C CYS A 154 -2.20 9.96 13.74
N PRO A 155 -2.37 10.95 14.63
CA PRO A 155 -2.15 12.35 14.30
C PRO A 155 -0.75 12.58 13.69
N GLY A 156 -0.70 13.39 12.63
CA GLY A 156 0.55 13.77 11.96
C GLY A 156 1.11 12.77 10.94
N LEU A 157 0.44 11.65 10.69
CA LEU A 157 0.78 10.74 9.59
C LEU A 157 0.06 11.12 8.30
N THR A 158 0.60 10.69 7.17
CA THR A 158 0.09 10.99 5.82
C THR A 158 -1.02 10.04 5.36
N TYR A 159 -1.25 8.95 6.09
CA TYR A 159 -2.24 7.91 5.78
C TYR A 159 -3.11 7.58 6.99
N GLN A 160 -4.37 7.25 6.70
CA GLN A 160 -5.25 6.46 7.53
C GLN A 160 -5.34 5.06 6.91
N VAL A 161 -5.28 3.99 7.72
CA VAL A 161 -5.39 2.62 7.21
C VAL A 161 -6.77 2.07 7.49
N ILE A 162 -7.52 1.74 6.43
CA ILE A 162 -8.81 1.06 6.51
C ILE A 162 -8.56 -0.44 6.56
N LEU A 163 -9.14 -1.11 7.55
CA LEU A 163 -9.09 -2.55 7.76
C LEU A 163 -10.44 -3.14 7.38
N HIS A 164 -10.48 -3.88 6.27
CA HIS A 164 -11.71 -4.42 5.68
C HIS A 164 -12.11 -5.79 6.27
N GLY A 165 -11.30 -6.35 7.18
CA GLY A 165 -11.61 -7.63 7.83
C GLY A 165 -10.39 -8.38 8.36
N ALA A 166 -10.64 -9.60 8.84
CA ALA A 166 -9.58 -10.56 9.12
C ALA A 166 -8.88 -10.98 7.80
N PRO A 167 -7.58 -11.30 7.81
CA PRO A 167 -6.70 -11.38 8.99
C PRO A 167 -6.04 -10.03 9.37
N ALA A 168 -6.10 -9.00 8.51
CA ALA A 168 -5.42 -7.72 8.74
C ALA A 168 -5.84 -7.04 10.04
N THR A 169 -7.14 -7.06 10.36
CA THR A 169 -7.66 -6.47 11.61
C THR A 169 -7.10 -7.13 12.87
N GLU A 170 -6.88 -8.44 12.86
CA GLU A 170 -6.39 -9.19 14.03
C GLU A 170 -4.90 -8.93 14.25
N ILE A 171 -4.12 -8.92 13.17
CA ILE A 171 -2.70 -8.56 13.19
C ILE A 171 -2.52 -7.13 13.72
N ALA A 172 -3.29 -6.17 13.21
CA ALA A 172 -3.24 -4.78 13.65
C ALA A 172 -3.55 -4.62 15.15
N LYS A 173 -4.57 -5.31 15.65
CA LYS A 173 -4.94 -5.28 17.08
C LYS A 173 -3.87 -5.90 17.97
N SER A 174 -3.30 -7.03 17.56
CA SER A 174 -2.20 -7.67 18.29
C SER A 174 -1.02 -6.71 18.52
N LEU A 175 -0.66 -5.93 17.49
CA LEU A 175 0.43 -4.94 17.54
C LEU A 175 0.07 -3.62 18.25
N LEU A 176 -1.22 -3.31 18.37
CA LEU A 176 -1.71 -2.20 19.19
C LEU A 176 -1.59 -2.49 20.68
N ASP A 177 -1.90 -3.73 21.06
CA ASP A 177 -1.92 -4.13 22.47
C ASP A 177 -0.51 -4.36 23.02
N ASN A 178 0.40 -4.91 22.21
CA ASN A 178 1.76 -5.25 22.64
C ASN A 178 2.80 -5.07 21.52
N ALA A 179 4.06 -4.87 21.92
CA ALA A 179 5.19 -5.08 21.03
C ALA A 179 5.37 -6.57 20.72
N GLY A 180 5.83 -6.89 19.52
CA GLY A 180 6.09 -8.27 19.12
C GLY A 180 6.85 -8.34 17.80
N THR A 181 7.31 -9.54 17.46
CA THR A 181 7.94 -9.85 16.18
C THR A 181 6.91 -10.40 15.18
N ILE A 182 7.24 -10.36 13.89
CA ILE A 182 6.43 -11.00 12.84
C ILE A 182 6.20 -12.50 13.17
N THR A 183 7.24 -13.16 13.69
CA THR A 183 7.18 -14.59 14.06
C THR A 183 6.18 -14.84 15.20
N GLU A 184 6.28 -14.08 16.30
CA GLU A 184 5.40 -14.25 17.46
C GLU A 184 3.92 -13.96 17.13
N VAL A 185 3.66 -12.92 16.33
CA VAL A 185 2.31 -12.58 15.88
C VAL A 185 1.74 -13.68 14.99
N ALA A 186 2.52 -14.22 14.06
CA ALA A 186 2.10 -15.31 13.19
C ALA A 186 1.76 -16.58 13.99
N GLU A 187 2.60 -16.94 14.96
CA GLU A 187 2.36 -18.09 15.84
C GLU A 187 1.12 -17.91 16.71
N THR A 188 0.94 -16.72 17.30
CA THR A 188 -0.19 -16.40 18.19
C THR A 188 -1.53 -16.40 17.46
N LEU A 189 -1.57 -15.84 16.25
CA LEU A 189 -2.80 -15.75 15.46
C LEU A 189 -3.03 -16.96 14.54
N HIS A 190 -2.10 -17.92 14.51
CA HIS A 190 -2.14 -19.10 13.64
C HIS A 190 -2.31 -18.74 12.15
N VAL A 191 -1.58 -17.73 11.69
CA VAL A 191 -1.57 -17.27 10.29
C VAL A 191 -0.19 -17.41 9.67
N GLU A 192 -0.13 -17.40 8.34
CA GLU A 192 1.13 -17.47 7.60
C GLU A 192 2.05 -16.28 7.92
N LYS A 193 3.33 -16.57 8.18
CA LYS A 193 4.33 -15.56 8.52
C LYS A 193 4.48 -14.48 7.45
N THR A 194 4.42 -14.88 6.17
CA THR A 194 4.53 -13.97 5.03
C THR A 194 3.37 -12.99 4.95
N LEU A 195 2.17 -13.40 5.34
CA LEU A 195 1.00 -12.53 5.45
C LEU A 195 1.19 -11.50 6.57
N VAL A 196 1.71 -11.91 7.73
CA VAL A 196 2.04 -10.97 8.82
C VAL A 196 3.09 -9.96 8.36
N ALA A 197 4.15 -10.42 7.69
CA ALA A 197 5.19 -9.54 7.14
C ALA A 197 4.61 -8.52 6.15
N ASP A 198 3.71 -8.94 5.26
CA ASP A 198 3.04 -8.04 4.31
C ASP A 198 2.20 -6.98 5.02
N VAL A 199 1.35 -7.39 5.98
CA VAL A 199 0.52 -6.45 6.74
C VAL A 199 1.39 -5.47 7.54
N VAL A 200 2.43 -5.97 8.22
CA VAL A 200 3.39 -5.14 8.96
C VAL A 200 4.10 -4.15 8.05
N ALA A 201 4.55 -4.58 6.87
CA ALA A 201 5.19 -3.70 5.89
C ALA A 201 4.25 -2.59 5.38
N TYR A 202 2.97 -2.88 5.15
CA TYR A 202 1.97 -1.88 4.78
C TYR A 202 1.70 -0.88 5.90
N LEU A 203 1.52 -1.34 7.14
CA LEU A 203 1.33 -0.48 8.31
C LEU A 203 2.58 0.38 8.57
N ALA A 204 3.78 -0.19 8.38
CA ALA A 204 5.04 0.54 8.47
C ALA A 204 5.21 1.57 7.35
N GLY A 205 4.81 1.24 6.12
CA GLY A 205 4.75 2.17 4.99
C GLY A 205 3.78 3.34 5.21
N ALA A 206 2.72 3.12 5.99
CA ALA A 206 1.82 4.17 6.48
C ALA A 206 2.40 4.98 7.66
N GLY A 207 3.56 4.57 8.20
CA GLY A 207 4.21 5.18 9.36
C GLY A 207 3.63 4.75 10.72
N LEU A 208 2.70 3.79 10.74
CA LEU A 208 2.02 3.33 11.95
C LEU A 208 2.85 2.33 12.76
N ILE A 209 3.79 1.62 12.14
CA ILE A 209 4.70 0.71 12.85
C ILE A 209 6.03 1.39 13.10
N VAL A 210 6.58 1.18 14.30
CA VAL A 210 7.91 1.63 14.71
C VAL A 210 8.68 0.48 15.37
N PRO A 211 10.03 0.50 15.35
CA PRO A 211 10.82 -0.41 16.16
C PRO A 211 10.43 -0.27 17.63
N ALA A 212 10.21 -1.40 18.31
CA ALA A 212 9.97 -1.40 19.74
C ALA A 212 11.30 -1.03 20.43
N ARG A 213 11.43 0.23 20.86
CA ARG A 213 12.58 0.66 21.65
C ARG A 213 12.42 0.08 23.06
N CYS A 214 13.40 -0.70 23.50
CA CYS A 214 13.58 -1.10 24.90
C CYS A 214 13.85 0.13 25.78
#